data_AF-A0A359C9H1-F1
#
_entry.id   AF-A0A359C9H1-F1
#
_cell.length_a   1.000
_cell.length_b   1.000
_cell.length_c   1.000
_cell.angle_alpha   90.00
_cell.angle_beta   90.00
_cell.angle_gamma   90.00
#
_symmetry.space_group_name_H-M   'P 1'
#
loop_
_entity.id
_entity.type
_entity.pdbx_description
1 polymer ?
#
loop_
_entity_poly.entity_id
_entity_poly.type
_entity_poly.pdbx_seq_one_letter_code
_entity_poly.pdbx_strand_id
1 'polypeptide(L)' 'GFWELKLKAWDTAAGLLILREAGGCATRLDGSPYDIHQHDILASNGRIHDQMMAVVRRALGKDAP' A
#
# COMPACT_ATOMS: atom_id res chain seq x y z
N GLY A 1 4.32 6.80 -6.03
CA GLY A 1 3.58 6.27 -4.87
C GLY A 1 4.56 5.90 -3.78
N PHE A 2 4.05 5.33 -2.69
CA PHE A 2 4.80 5.00 -1.47
C PHE A 2 4.57 3.53 -1.12
N TRP A 3 5.60 2.85 -0.60
CA TRP A 3 5.48 1.51 -0.04
C TRP A 3 6.53 1.32 1.04
N GLU A 4 6.21 0.55 2.09
CA GLU A 4 7.11 0.33 3.22
C GLU A 4 6.70 -0.94 3.98
N LEU A 5 7.65 -1.51 4.73
CA LEU A 5 7.49 -2.69 5.58
C LEU A 5 7.75 -2.35 7.05
N LYS A 6 7.29 -3.21 7.96
CA LYS A 6 7.53 -3.14 9.41
C LYS A 6 7.02 -1.86 10.08
N LEU A 7 5.96 -1.27 9.52
CA LEU A 7 5.31 -0.09 10.07
C LEU A 7 4.53 -0.40 11.35
N LYS A 8 4.38 0.62 12.18
CA LYS A 8 3.46 0.65 13.32
C LYS A 8 2.29 1.57 13.00
N ALA A 9 1.19 1.40 13.74
CA ALA A 9 -0.04 2.15 13.49
C ALA A 9 0.15 3.67 13.50
N TRP A 10 1.04 4.18 14.37
CA TRP A 10 1.32 5.62 14.45
C TRP A 10 2.10 6.17 13.25
N ASP A 11 2.84 5.33 12.51
CA ASP A 11 3.59 5.76 11.33
C ASP A 11 2.65 6.06 10.15
N THR A 12 1.47 5.43 10.09
CA THR A 12 0.55 5.53 8.95
C THR A 12 -0.81 6.14 9.26
N ALA A 13 -1.27 6.16 10.52
CA ALA A 13 -2.64 6.58 10.84
C ALA A 13 -3.01 7.97 10.31
N ALA A 14 -2.16 8.97 10.54
CA ALA A 14 -2.40 10.34 10.05
C ALA A 14 -2.32 10.41 8.51
N GLY A 15 -1.33 9.76 7.92
CA GLY A 15 -1.14 9.75 6.46
C GLY A 15 -2.28 9.04 5.73
N LEU A 16 -2.83 7.96 6.30
CA LEU A 16 -3.94 7.21 5.73
C LEU A 16 -5.21 8.06 5.63
N LEU A 17 -5.51 8.87 6.65
CA LEU A 17 -6.65 9.79 6.61
C LEU A 17 -6.48 10.83 5.50
N ILE A 18 -5.32 11.50 5.46
CA ILE A 18 -5.00 12.51 4.43
C ILE A 18 -5.11 11.90 3.03
N LEU A 19 -4.54 10.72 2.84
CA LEU A 19 -4.57 10.02 1.55
C LEU A 19 -6.00 9.73 1.10
N ARG A 20 -6.86 9.24 2.01
CA ARG A 20 -8.26 8.91 1.71
C ARG A 20 -9.05 10.15 1.33
N GLU A 21 -8.93 11.25 2.09
CA GLU A 21 -9.60 12.52 1.78
C GLU A 21 -9.14 13.12 0.43
N ALA A 22 -7.87 12.88 0.06
CA ALA A 22 -7.33 13.27 -1.24
C ALA A 22 -7.76 12.35 -2.41
N GLY A 23 -8.58 11.32 -2.15
CA GLY A 23 -9.00 10.33 -3.16
C GLY A 23 -7.91 9.33 -3.54
N GLY A 24 -6.90 9.15 -2.70
CA GLY A 24 -5.85 8.16 -2.88
C GLY A 24 -6.28 6.73 -2.54
N CYS A 25 -5.40 5.77 -2.82
CA CYS A 25 -5.62 4.34 -2.57
C CYS A 25 -4.49 3.77 -1.72
N ALA A 26 -4.85 2.98 -0.71
CA ALA A 26 -3.92 2.20 0.10
C ALA A 26 -4.38 0.74 0.21
N THR A 27 -3.45 -0.18 -0.02
CA THR A 27 -3.60 -1.64 0.13
C THR A 27 -2.40 -2.23 0.84
N ARG A 28 -2.49 -3.49 1.24
CA ARG A 28 -1.31 -4.29 1.58
C ARG A 28 -0.54 -4.68 0.33
N LEU A 29 0.68 -5.19 0.45
CA LEU A 29 1.50 -5.54 -0.72
C LEU A 29 0.92 -6.72 -1.54
N ASP A 30 0.00 -7.50 -0.97
CA ASP A 30 -0.75 -8.54 -1.67
C ASP A 30 -2.03 -8.01 -2.37
N GLY A 31 -2.39 -6.75 -2.16
CA GLY A 31 -3.58 -6.11 -2.70
C GLY A 31 -4.82 -6.20 -1.80
N SER A 32 -4.74 -6.81 -0.61
CA SER A 32 -5.85 -6.77 0.34
C SER A 32 -6.08 -5.34 0.87
N PRO A 33 -7.27 -5.02 1.40
CA PRO A 33 -7.53 -3.74 2.04
C PRO A 33 -6.50 -3.43 3.14
N TYR A 34 -6.09 -2.16 3.23
CA TYR A 34 -5.18 -1.69 4.27
C TYR A 34 -5.95 -1.08 5.46
N ASP A 35 -5.48 -1.40 6.68
CA ASP A 35 -5.81 -0.73 7.93
C ASP A 35 -4.51 -0.46 8.73
N ILE A 36 -4.60 0.39 9.76
CA ILE A 36 -3.43 0.88 10.52
C ILE A 36 -2.72 -0.21 11.35
N HIS A 37 -3.32 -1.38 11.54
CA HIS A 37 -2.71 -2.50 12.27
C HIS A 37 -1.85 -3.38 11.36
N GLN A 38 -1.86 -3.13 10.05
CA GLN A 38 -1.04 -3.86 9.09
C GLN A 38 0.40 -3.32 9.08
N HIS A 39 1.35 -4.25 8.90
CA HIS A 39 2.78 -3.96 8.97
C HIS A 39 3.38 -3.59 7.61
N ASP A 40 2.61 -3.68 6.54
CA ASP A 40 3.00 -3.40 5.16
C ASP A 40 1.93 -2.55 4.47
N ILE A 41 2.37 -1.57 3.69
CA ILE A 41 1.48 -0.66 2.98
C ILE A 41 1.99 -0.43 1.56
N LEU A 42 1.07 -0.32 0.63
CA LEU A 42 1.24 0.26 -0.70
C LEU A 42 0.25 1.42 -0.83
N ALA A 43 0.74 2.62 -1.05
CA ALA A 43 -0.07 3.82 -1.17
C ALA A 43 0.18 4.56 -2.50
N SER A 44 -0.88 5.07 -3.10
CA SER A 44 -0.81 5.80 -4.36
C SER A 44 -1.93 6.84 -4.49
N ASN A 45 -1.88 7.66 -5.53
CA ASN A 45 -2.97 8.57 -5.92
C ASN A 45 -4.16 7.86 -6.61
N GLY A 46 -4.27 6.54 -6.48
CA GLY A 46 -5.29 5.70 -7.14
C GLY A 46 -4.99 5.37 -8.60
N ARG A 47 -4.45 6.32 -9.37
CA ARG A 47 -4.27 6.18 -10.83
C ARG A 47 -3.18 5.19 -11.26
N ILE A 48 -2.19 4.98 -10.40
CA ILE A 48 -1.03 4.11 -10.69
C ILE A 48 -0.97 2.88 -9.77
N HIS A 49 -2.04 2.60 -9.03
CA HIS A 49 -2.01 1.61 -7.96
C HIS A 49 -1.75 0.19 -8.48
N ASP A 50 -2.42 -0.20 -9.56
CA ASP A 50 -2.27 -1.52 -10.17
C ASP A 50 -0.89 -1.73 -10.79
N GLN A 51 -0.34 -0.70 -11.43
CA GLN A 51 1.02 -0.73 -11.97
C GLN A 51 2.06 -0.87 -10.84
N MET A 52 1.86 -0.16 -9.72
CA MET A 52 2.71 -0.32 -8.54
C MET A 52 2.61 -1.72 -7.95
N MET A 53 1.40 -2.27 -7.80
CA MET A 53 1.17 -3.65 -7.33
C MET A 53 1.90 -4.67 -8.21
N ALA A 54 1.82 -4.53 -9.53
CA ALA A 54 2.50 -5.44 -10.46
C ALA A 54 4.02 -5.46 -10.26
N VAL A 55 4.64 -4.28 -10.08
CA VAL A 55 6.09 -4.18 -9.82
C VAL A 55 6.46 -4.80 -8.47
N VAL A 56 5.67 -4.54 -7.43
CA VAL A 56 5.89 -5.07 -6.08
C VAL A 56 5.75 -6.60 -6.07
N ARG A 57 4.72 -7.17 -6.70
CA ARG A 57 4.51 -8.63 -6.77
C ARG A 57 5.65 -9.34 -7.49
N ARG A 58 6.12 -8.76 -8.61
CA ARG A 58 7.31 -9.23 -9.33
C ARG A 58 8.55 -9.22 -8.45
N ALA A 59 8.78 -8.14 -7.71
CA ALA A 59 9.93 -8.02 -6.82
C ALA A 59 9.88 -9.01 -5.64
N LEU A 60 8.69 -9.35 -5.15
CA LEU A 60 8.47 -10.32 -4.07
C LEU A 60 8.47 -11.78 -4.54
N GLY A 61 8.64 -12.06 -5.84
CA GLY A 61 8.61 -13.41 -6.38
C GLY A 61 7.25 -14.10 -6.27
N LYS A 62 6.18 -13.34 -6.04
CA LYS A 62 4.80 -13.86 -5.93
C LYS A 62 4.11 -14.06 -7.29
N ASP A 63 4.84 -13.87 -8.38
CA ASP A 63 4.41 -14.15 -9.75
C ASP A 63 4.81 -15.57 -10.21
N ALA A 64 5.19 -16.47 -9.28
CA ALA A 64 5.34 -17.88 -9.59
C ALA A 64 3.95 -18.50 -9.84
N PRO A 65 3.79 -19.33 -10.90
CA PRO A 65 2.51 -19.95 -11.25
C PRO A 65 1.95 -20.83 -10.13
#